data_AF-A0A7S1GZH7-F1
#
_entry.id   AF-A0A7S1GZH7-F1
#
_cell.length_a   1.000
_cell.length_b   1.000
_cell.length_c   1.000
_cell.angle_alpha   90.00
_cell.angle_beta   90.00
_cell.angle_gamma   90.00
#
_symmetry.space_group_name_H-M   'P 1'
#
loop_
_entity.id
_entity.type
_entity.pdbx_description
1 polymer ?
#
loop_
_entity_poly.entity_id
_entity_poly.type
_entity_poly.pdbx_seq_one_letter_code
_entity_poly.pdbx_strand_id
1 'polypeptide(L)'
;WESDEDRSSALAQIQGLYRTTQTLQLKVMKKHVNKKGKQIWHAMTFIACYDPVTGKAAMLVNEADITDLKEMSFELVEAQKAREAFFTAISHELRTPLNGIIGLA
;
A
#
# COMPACT_ATOMS: atom_id res chain seq x y z
N TRP A 1 20.65 -0.84 6.18
CA TRP A 1 20.91 -1.68 7.37
C TRP A 1 19.64 -2.34 7.94
N GLU A 2 18.43 -2.00 7.48
CA GLU A 2 17.16 -2.71 7.79
C GLU A 2 16.87 -3.96 6.93
N SER A 3 17.83 -4.43 6.11
CA SER A 3 17.55 -5.46 5.11
C SER A 3 17.56 -6.90 5.63
N ASP A 4 18.22 -7.19 6.75
CA ASP A 4 18.37 -8.57 7.24
C ASP A 4 17.19 -9.01 8.11
N GLU A 5 16.61 -8.10 8.89
CA GLU A 5 15.47 -8.40 9.76
C GLU A 5 14.18 -8.63 8.97
N ASP A 6 13.94 -7.80 7.95
CA ASP A 6 12.84 -7.98 6.98
C ASP A 6 13.02 -9.23 6.12
N ARG A 7 14.27 -9.56 5.74
CA ARG A 7 14.57 -10.78 4.98
C ARG A 7 14.34 -12.01 5.84
N SER A 8 14.74 -11.97 7.11
CA SER A 8 14.53 -13.07 8.06
C SER A 8 13.04 -13.29 8.35
N SER A 9 12.26 -12.21 8.53
CA SER A 9 10.81 -12.28 8.72
C SER A 9 10.08 -12.82 7.49
N ALA A 10 10.43 -12.35 6.29
CA ALA A 10 9.84 -12.86 5.05
C ALA A 10 10.21 -14.33 4.81
N LEU A 11 11.47 -14.72 5.04
CA LEU A 11 11.92 -16.12 4.89
C LEU A 11 11.29 -17.06 5.93
N ALA A 12 11.09 -16.60 7.17
CA ALA A 12 10.39 -17.36 8.20
C ALA A 12 8.91 -17.58 7.84
N GLN A 13 8.24 -16.55 7.31
CA GLN A 13 6.86 -16.67 6.83
C GLN A 13 6.78 -17.61 5.62
N ILE A 14 7.73 -17.52 4.68
CA ILE A 14 7.84 -18.42 3.53
C ILE A 14 8.10 -19.88 3.98
N GLN A 15 8.97 -20.11 4.96
CA GLN A 15 9.24 -21.45 5.50
C GLN A 15 7.99 -22.04 6.19
N GLY A 16 7.13 -21.22 6.78
CA GLY A 16 5.85 -21.66 7.36
C GLY A 16 4.84 -22.16 6.33
N LEU A 17 4.92 -21.71 5.07
CA LEU A 17 3.98 -22.10 4.00
C LEU A 17 4.06 -23.60 3.64
N TYR A 18 5.19 -24.27 3.89
CA TYR A 18 5.42 -25.66 3.48
C TYR A 18 4.73 -26.72 4.34
N ARG A 19 4.17 -26.34 5.51
CA ARG A 19 3.63 -27.32 6.48
C ARG A 19 2.15 -27.64 6.31
N THR A 20 1.42 -26.92 5.47
CA THR A 20 -0.05 -27.00 5.45
C THR A 20 -0.56 -27.29 4.03
N THR A 21 -1.46 -28.26 3.88
CA THR A 21 -2.11 -28.67 2.61
C THR A 21 -3.02 -27.58 2.00
N GLN A 22 -3.07 -26.40 2.62
CA GLN A 22 -3.93 -25.30 2.23
C GLN A 22 -3.11 -24.30 1.41
N THR A 23 -3.62 -23.89 0.25
CA THR A 23 -3.00 -22.86 -0.60
C THR A 23 -2.88 -21.57 0.20
N LEU A 24 -1.68 -21.31 0.70
CA LEU A 24 -1.43 -20.17 1.56
C LEU A 24 -0.81 -19.07 0.68
N GLN A 25 -1.57 -17.99 0.50
CA GLN A 25 -1.15 -16.81 -0.25
C GLN A 25 -0.66 -15.75 0.74
N LEU A 26 0.59 -15.32 0.59
CA LEU A 26 1.15 -14.21 1.36
C LEU A 26 1.38 -13.03 0.44
N LYS A 27 0.74 -11.89 0.75
CA LYS A 27 1.00 -10.62 0.07
C LYS A 27 1.84 -9.73 0.97
N VAL A 28 3.01 -9.34 0.48
CA VAL A 28 3.94 -8.44 1.16
C VAL A 28 4.15 -7.22 0.29
N MET A 29 4.06 -6.03 0.88
CA MET A 29 4.48 -4.79 0.23
C MET A 29 5.80 -4.36 0.83
N LYS A 30 6.81 -4.15 0.00
CA LYS A 30 8.14 -3.74 0.44
C LYS A 30 8.59 -2.50 -0.32
N LYS A 31 9.05 -1.50 0.42
CA LYS A 31 9.76 -0.35 -0.15
C LYS A 31 11.26 -0.69 -0.22
N HIS A 32 11.89 -0.47 -1.37
CA HIS A 32 13.34 -0.61 -1.50
C HIS A 32 13.93 0.42 -2.46
N VAL A 33 15.25 0.54 -2.48
CA VAL A 33 15.99 1.39 -3.42
C VAL A 33 16.60 0.52 -4.50
N ASN A 34 16.29 0.80 -5.78
CA ASN A 34 16.81 0.01 -6.88
C ASN A 34 18.31 0.30 -7.14
N LYS A 35 18.93 -0.44 -8.05
CA LYS A 35 20.36 -0.25 -8.42
C LYS A 35 20.70 1.16 -8.94
N LYS A 36 19.70 1.94 -9.36
CA LYS A 36 19.83 3.32 -9.86
C LYS A 36 19.54 4.39 -8.78
N GLY A 37 19.32 3.99 -7.52
CA GLY A 37 19.03 4.91 -6.43
C GLY A 37 17.57 5.38 -6.35
N LYS A 38 16.67 4.92 -7.23
CA LYS A 38 15.25 5.27 -7.20
C LYS A 38 14.54 4.46 -6.11
N GLN A 39 13.71 5.11 -5.29
CA GLN A 39 12.80 4.43 -4.36
C GLN A 39 11.67 3.79 -5.16
N ILE A 40 11.44 2.50 -4.94
CA ILE A 40 10.41 1.71 -5.60
C ILE A 40 9.61 0.94 -4.56
N TRP A 41 8.30 0.85 -4.76
CA TRP A 41 7.41 -0.01 -4.00
C TRP A 41 7.14 -1.30 -4.76
N HIS A 42 7.45 -2.43 -4.14
CA HIS A 42 7.20 -3.75 -4.69
C HIS A 42 6.08 -4.44 -3.93
N ALA A 43 5.06 -4.89 -4.65
CA ALA A 43 4.07 -5.84 -4.15
C ALA A 43 4.52 -7.24 -4.55
N MET A 44 4.84 -8.07 -3.56
CA MET A 44 5.22 -9.46 -3.74
C MET A 44 4.10 -10.37 -3.26
N THR A 45 3.62 -11.25 -4.12
CA THR A 45 2.68 -12.31 -3.75
C THR A 45 3.41 -13.64 -3.84
N PHE A 46 3.47 -14.35 -2.72
CA PHE A 46 4.06 -15.67 -2.59
C PHE A 46 2.93 -16.70 -2.50
N ILE A 47 2.98 -17.69 -3.38
CA ILE A 47 2.03 -18.79 -3.39
C ILE A 47 2.83 -20.08 -3.34
N ALA A 48 2.72 -20.81 -2.25
CA ALA A 48 3.27 -22.17 -2.19
C ALA A 48 2.44 -23.10 -3.07
N CYS A 49 3.12 -23.87 -3.91
CA CYS A 49 2.50 -24.84 -4.80
C CYS A 49 3.36 -26.11 -4.89
N TYR A 50 2.84 -27.14 -5.56
CA TYR A 50 3.63 -28.30 -5.92
C TYR A 50 3.85 -28.31 -7.43
N ASP A 51 5.03 -28.72 -7.87
CA ASP A 51 5.30 -29.00 -9.27
C ASP A 51 4.42 -30.17 -9.72
N PRO A 52 3.55 -30.00 -10.74
CA PRO A 52 2.62 -31.05 -11.17
C PRO A 52 3.32 -32.25 -11.82
N VAL A 53 4.57 -32.11 -12.27
CA VAL A 53 5.34 -33.17 -12.92
C VAL A 53 6.21 -33.90 -11.90
N THR A 54 6.86 -33.17 -10.98
CA THR A 54 7.82 -33.76 -10.04
C THR A 54 7.28 -33.98 -8.63
N GLY A 55 6.11 -33.40 -8.30
CA GLY A 55 5.51 -33.46 -6.96
C GLY A 55 6.29 -32.71 -5.88
N LYS A 56 7.37 -32.01 -6.24
CA LYS A 56 8.21 -31.26 -5.30
C LYS A 56 7.54 -29.95 -4.92
N ALA A 57 7.77 -29.51 -3.69
CA ALA A 57 7.32 -28.20 -3.26
C ALA A 57 8.03 -27.11 -4.08
N ALA A 58 7.24 -26.14 -4.54
CA ALA A 58 7.63 -25.01 -5.33
C ALA A 58 6.97 -23.74 -4.78
N MET A 59 7.45 -22.58 -5.22
CA MET A 59 6.85 -21.31 -4.86
C MET A 59 6.71 -20.43 -6.10
N LEU A 60 5.50 -19.97 -6.34
CA LEU A 60 5.24 -18.92 -7.31
C LEU A 60 5.39 -17.57 -6.62
N VAL A 61 6.18 -16.71 -7.23
CA VAL A 61 6.39 -15.33 -6.78
C VAL A 61 5.92 -14.42 -7.89
N ASN A 62 4.91 -13.60 -7.59
CA ASN A 62 4.55 -12.47 -8.43
C ASN A 62 5.12 -11.22 -7.77
N GLU A 63 5.97 -10.50 -8.49
CA GLU A 63 6.51 -9.22 -8.07
C GLU A 63 6.02 -8.13 -9.03
N ALA A 64 5.30 -7.14 -8.48
CA ALA A 64 4.80 -6.00 -9.22
C ALA A 64 5.34 -4.70 -8.63
N ASP A 65 5.87 -3.83 -9.48
CA ASP A 65 6.15 -2.44 -9.11
C ASP A 65 4.82 -1.69 -8.97
N ILE A 66 4.57 -1.13 -7.79
CA ILE A 66 3.36 -0.38 -7.45
C ILE A 66 3.67 1.07 -7.08
N THR A 67 4.84 1.58 -7.49
CA THR A 67 5.27 2.95 -7.17
C THR A 67 4.28 3.98 -7.70
N ASP A 68 3.94 3.89 -8.99
CA ASP A 68 3.00 4.82 -9.63
C ASP A 68 1.61 4.74 -8.97
N LEU A 69 1.17 3.54 -8.59
CA LEU A 69 -0.10 3.34 -7.88
C LEU A 69 -0.08 4.01 -6.50
N LYS A 70 1.05 3.95 -5.79
CA LYS A 70 1.21 4.62 -4.50
C LYS A 70 1.23 6.14 -4.66
N GLU A 71 1.94 6.67 -5.66
CA GLU A 71 2.02 8.11 -5.93
C GLU A 71 0.63 8.67 -6.26
N MET A 72 -0.10 8.05 -7.20
CA MET A 72 -1.48 8.45 -7.52
C MET A 72 -2.41 8.38 -6.32
N SER A 73 -2.30 7.33 -5.49
CA SER A 73 -3.12 7.19 -4.28
C SER A 73 -2.86 8.32 -3.28
N PHE A 74 -1.61 8.76 -3.15
CA PHE A 74 -1.23 9.83 -2.26
C PHE A 74 -1.76 11.18 -2.76
N GLU A 75 -1.59 11.46 -4.06
CA GLU A 75 -2.12 12.68 -4.69
C GLU A 75 -3.63 12.80 -4.55
N LEU A 76 -4.37 11.70 -4.74
CA LEU A 76 -5.82 11.67 -4.57
C LEU A 76 -6.24 11.99 -3.12
N VAL A 77 -5.55 11.41 -2.14
CA VAL A 77 -5.84 11.66 -0.72
C VAL A 77 -5.58 13.12 -0.36
N GLU A 78 -4.48 13.70 -0.84
CA GLU A 78 -4.16 15.11 -0.58
C GLU A 78 -5.15 16.05 -1.27
N ALA A 79 -5.55 15.76 -2.51
CA ALA A 79 -6.58 16.51 -3.21
C ALA A 79 -7.93 16.44 -2.49
N GLN A 80 -8.30 15.27 -1.96
CA GLN A 80 -9.53 15.10 -1.19
C GLN A 80 -9.49 15.93 0.10
N LYS A 81 -8.39 15.89 0.86
CA LYS A 81 -8.22 16.72 2.07
C LYS A 81 -8.29 18.21 1.76
N ALA A 82 -7.64 18.66 0.69
CA ALA A 82 -7.68 20.06 0.27
C ALA A 82 -9.12 20.50 -0.07
N ARG A 83 -9.87 19.63 -0.77
CA ARG A 83 -11.28 19.85 -1.07
C ARG A 83 -12.14 19.92 0.19
N GLU A 84 -11.97 19.00 1.13
CA GLU A 84 -12.68 19.00 2.40
C GLU A 84 -12.38 20.29 3.19
N ALA A 85 -11.10 20.67 3.31
CA ALA A 85 -10.68 21.90 3.97
C ALA A 85 -11.30 23.15 3.34
N PHE A 86 -11.37 23.21 2.01
CA PHE A 86 -12.03 24.30 1.29
C PHE A 86 -13.52 24.41 1.63
N PHE A 87 -14.27 23.29 1.61
CA PHE A 87 -15.69 23.30 1.96
C PHE A 87 -15.92 23.65 3.43
N THR A 88 -15.05 23.17 4.33
CA THR A 88 -15.09 23.52 5.75
C THR A 88 -14.85 25.01 5.93
N ALA A 89 -13.80 25.57 5.32
CA ALA A 89 -13.49 27.00 5.39
C ALA A 89 -14.65 27.87 4.89
N ILE A 90 -15.22 27.54 3.73
CA ILE A 90 -16.39 28.26 3.20
C ILE A 90 -17.60 28.12 4.11
N SER A 91 -17.88 26.95 4.67
CA SER A 91 -19.01 26.76 5.58
C SER A 91 -18.88 27.61 6.85
N HIS A 92 -17.65 27.77 7.35
CA HIS A 92 -17.35 28.69 8.46
C HIS A 92 -17.50 30.15 8.04
N GLU A 93 -17.00 30.52 6.86
CA GLU A 93 -17.06 31.88 6.36
C GLU A 93 -18.42 32.30 5.84
N LEU A 94 -19.35 31.39 5.52
CA LEU A 94 -20.73 31.73 5.15
C LEU A 94 -21.61 31.97 6.39
N ARG A 95 -21.25 31.44 7.56
CA ARG A 95 -22.02 31.59 8.81
C ARG A 95 -21.89 33.01 9.40
N THR A 96 -20.76 33.67 9.17
CA THR A 96 -20.44 35.01 9.69
C THR A 96 -21.08 36.17 8.90
N PRO A 97 -21.09 36.21 7.55
CA PRO A 97 -21.74 37.27 6.78
C PRO A 97 -23.27 37.17 6.82
N LEU A 98 -23.85 35.98 7.04
CA LEU A 98 -25.30 35.84 7.21
C LEU A 98 -25.79 36.58 8.48
N ASN A 99 -24.99 36.60 9.55
CA ASN A 99 -25.29 37.41 10.74
C ASN A 99 -25.13 38.92 10.49
N GLY A 100 -24.23 39.31 9.57
CA GLY A 100 -24.03 40.72 9.18
C GLY A 100 -25.16 41.29 8.30
N ILE A 101 -25.83 40.45 7.51
CA ILE A 101 -26.92 40.87 6.61
C ILE A 101 -28.29 40.79 7.30
N ILE A 102 -28.52 39.81 8.21
CA ILE A 102 -29.79 39.68 8.95
C ILE A 102 -29.95 40.78 10.03
N GLY A 103 -28.86 41.41 10.48
CA GLY A 103 -28.90 42.55 11.41
C GLY A 103 -29.20 43.92 10.77
N LEU A 104 -29.43 43.97 9.46
CA LEU A 104 -29.73 45.20 8.70
C LEU A 104 -31.18 45.25 8.16
N ALA A 105 -32.05 44.31 8.56
CA ALA A 105 -33.46 44.28 8.21
C ALA A 105 -34.36 44.65 9.40
#